data_AF-A0A7N0TTR4-F1
#
_entry.id   AF-A0A7N0TTR4-F1
#
_cell.length_a   1.000
_cell.length_b   1.000
_cell.length_c   1.000
_cell.angle_alpha   90.00
_cell.angle_beta   90.00
_cell.angle_gamma   90.00
#
_symmetry.space_group_name_H-M   'P 1'
#
loop_
_entity.id
_entity.type
_entity.pdbx_description
1 polymer ?
#
loop_
_entity_poly.entity_id
_entity_poly.type
_entity_poly.pdbx_seq_one_letter_code
_entity_poly.pdbx_strand_id
1 'polypeptide(L)'
;MCQKTKVEREESQIKSHYYLMMPQVNEFNGYYNQIMSDHHSGWSDNQIIEAAQLIWKNAHKKREFPYTHVWEMVKDEPKWAIQVGAQNASKKTKTSESGAFTSLSNHDIEENTFEAVLNEIKKKAKEDTLRADYEILMKDISTMSDQQLIIHNHMCSIIKTRHGIL
;
A
#
# COMPACT_ATOMS: atom_id res chain seq x y z
N MET A 1 -19.57 -40.26 -1.53
CA MET A 1 -19.93 -38.93 -2.06
C MET A 1 -20.27 -38.03 -0.87
N CYS A 2 -19.44 -37.05 -0.55
CA CYS A 2 -19.71 -36.13 0.56
C CYS A 2 -20.65 -35.03 0.06
N GLN A 3 -21.90 -35.04 0.54
CA GLN A 3 -22.86 -33.97 0.24
C GLN A 3 -22.35 -32.70 0.92
N LYS A 4 -21.89 -31.71 0.13
CA LYS A 4 -21.68 -30.36 0.63
C LYS A 4 -23.07 -29.76 0.88
N THR A 5 -23.57 -29.89 2.11
CA THR A 5 -24.76 -29.17 2.55
C THR A 5 -24.47 -27.67 2.47
N LYS A 6 -25.23 -26.96 1.63
CA LYS A 6 -25.27 -25.50 1.61
C LYS A 6 -26.00 -25.07 2.89
N VAL A 7 -25.26 -24.93 3.99
CA VAL A 7 -25.80 -24.33 5.22
C VAL A 7 -26.17 -22.90 4.87
N GLU A 8 -27.48 -22.64 4.84
CA GLU A 8 -28.02 -21.31 4.61
C GLU A 8 -27.63 -20.44 5.82
N ARG A 9 -26.78 -19.44 5.56
CA ARG A 9 -26.34 -18.53 6.62
C ARG A 9 -27.52 -17.69 7.05
N GLU A 10 -27.79 -17.65 8.35
CA GLU A 10 -28.83 -16.80 8.89
C GLU A 10 -28.48 -15.33 8.64
N GLU A 11 -29.47 -14.49 8.33
CA GLU A 11 -29.27 -13.07 8.05
C GLU A 11 -28.50 -12.36 9.18
N SER A 12 -28.78 -12.73 10.43
CA SER A 12 -28.10 -12.23 11.62
C SER A 12 -26.59 -12.54 11.62
N GLN A 13 -26.21 -13.73 11.16
CA GLN A 13 -24.81 -14.18 11.05
C GLN A 13 -24.08 -13.42 9.93
N ILE A 14 -24.75 -13.20 8.79
CA ILE A 14 -24.19 -12.42 7.68
C ILE A 14 -23.95 -10.99 8.11
N LYS A 15 -24.95 -10.36 8.75
CA LYS A 15 -24.86 -8.99 9.27
C LYS A 15 -23.73 -8.86 10.29
N SER A 16 -23.69 -9.76 11.27
CA SER A 16 -22.64 -9.76 12.30
C SER A 16 -21.24 -9.87 11.68
N HIS A 17 -21.04 -10.81 10.75
CA HIS A 17 -19.76 -10.96 10.05
C HIS A 17 -19.39 -9.71 9.25
N TYR A 18 -20.34 -9.13 8.53
CA TYR A 18 -20.14 -7.87 7.80
C TYR A 18 -19.68 -6.75 8.72
N TYR A 19 -20.35 -6.55 9.87
CA TYR A 19 -19.98 -5.48 10.81
C TYR A 19 -18.62 -5.69 11.47
N LEU A 20 -18.15 -6.93 11.61
CA LEU A 20 -16.80 -7.21 12.11
C LEU A 20 -15.72 -7.02 11.04
N MET A 21 -16.03 -7.40 9.80
CA MET A 21 -15.11 -7.34 8.68
C MET A 21 -14.92 -5.90 8.17
N MET A 22 -16.02 -5.16 8.01
CA MET A 22 -16.04 -3.87 7.33
C MET A 22 -15.09 -2.82 7.95
N PRO A 23 -14.98 -2.66 9.28
CA PRO A 23 -14.01 -1.75 9.88
C PRO A 23 -12.56 -2.09 9.53
N GLN A 24 -12.21 -3.38 9.53
CA GLN A 24 -10.85 -3.84 9.18
C GLN A 24 -10.53 -3.57 7.70
N VAL A 25 -11.51 -3.78 6.81
CA VAL A 25 -11.34 -3.47 5.38
C VAL A 25 -11.18 -1.97 5.15
N ASN A 26 -11.95 -1.12 5.85
CA ASN A 26 -11.81 0.34 5.78
C ASN A 26 -10.46 0.83 6.30
N GLU A 27 -10.00 0.30 7.43
CA GLU A 27 -8.70 0.63 8.03
C GLU A 27 -7.56 0.28 7.08
N PHE A 28 -7.56 -0.96 6.55
CA PHE A 28 -6.57 -1.38 5.55
C PHE A 28 -6.60 -0.49 4.29
N ASN A 29 -7.81 -0.16 3.81
CA ASN A 29 -7.98 0.73 2.66
C ASN A 29 -7.44 2.14 2.93
N GLY A 30 -7.52 2.62 4.18
CA GLY A 30 -6.90 3.86 4.61
C GLY A 30 -5.39 3.88 4.40
N TYR A 31 -4.69 2.82 4.85
CA TYR A 31 -3.25 2.67 4.63
C TYR A 31 -2.88 2.61 3.14
N TYR A 32 -3.62 1.81 2.37
CA TYR A 32 -3.43 1.73 0.92
C TYR A 32 -3.58 3.09 0.25
N ASN A 33 -4.66 3.81 0.58
CA ASN A 33 -4.95 5.12 0.00
C ASN A 33 -3.89 6.17 0.34
N GLN A 34 -3.36 6.15 1.57
CA GLN A 34 -2.30 7.04 1.98
C GLN A 34 -1.00 6.76 1.23
N ILE A 35 -0.58 5.49 1.12
CA ILE A 35 0.60 5.09 0.34
C ILE A 35 0.42 5.47 -1.13
N MET A 36 -0.76 5.19 -1.71
CA MET A 36 -1.05 5.50 -3.10
C MET A 36 -0.99 7.01 -3.37
N SER A 37 -1.50 7.85 -2.44
CA SER A 37 -1.41 9.31 -2.51
C SER A 37 0.04 9.83 -2.40
N ASP A 38 0.88 9.17 -1.60
CA ASP A 38 2.27 9.59 -1.38
C ASP A 38 3.24 9.08 -2.48
N HIS A 39 2.87 8.00 -3.18
CA HIS A 39 3.78 7.23 -4.06
C HIS A 39 3.32 7.13 -5.52
N HIS A 40 2.80 8.22 -6.10
CA HIS A 40 2.34 8.22 -7.49
C HIS A 40 3.43 7.95 -8.56
N SER A 41 4.72 8.11 -8.26
CA SER A 41 5.80 7.93 -9.25
C SER A 41 6.62 6.66 -9.00
N GLY A 42 6.46 5.65 -9.86
CA GLY A 42 7.40 4.54 -10.03
C GLY A 42 7.20 3.32 -9.12
N TRP A 43 6.17 3.30 -8.27
CA TRP A 43 5.78 2.09 -7.52
C TRP A 43 4.72 1.30 -8.29
N SER A 44 4.89 -0.03 -8.31
CA SER A 44 3.86 -0.95 -8.80
C SER A 44 2.76 -1.16 -7.76
N ASP A 45 1.56 -1.52 -8.21
CA ASP A 45 0.42 -1.83 -7.33
C ASP A 45 0.78 -2.87 -6.26
N ASN A 46 1.57 -3.89 -6.63
CA ASN A 46 2.03 -4.92 -5.70
C ASN A 46 2.88 -4.34 -4.57
N GLN A 47 3.77 -3.38 -4.86
CA GLN A 47 4.59 -2.73 -3.85
C GLN A 47 3.75 -1.87 -2.89
N ILE A 48 2.71 -1.21 -3.42
CA ILE A 48 1.76 -0.43 -2.61
C ILE A 48 0.97 -1.34 -1.68
N ILE A 49 0.50 -2.50 -2.19
CA ILE A 49 -0.22 -3.50 -1.40
C ILE A 49 0.69 -4.11 -0.32
N GLU A 50 1.92 -4.49 -0.67
CA GLU A 50 2.90 -5.04 0.29
C GLU A 50 3.23 -4.03 1.40
N ALA A 51 3.38 -2.76 1.04
CA ALA A 51 3.56 -1.67 2.00
C ALA A 51 2.36 -1.54 2.96
N ALA A 52 1.13 -1.54 2.43
CA ALA A 52 -0.08 -1.49 3.24
C ALA A 52 -0.21 -2.70 4.17
N GLN A 53 0.16 -3.90 3.70
CA GLN A 53 0.20 -5.11 4.51
C GLN A 53 1.25 -5.05 5.62
N LEU A 54 2.42 -4.45 5.36
CA LEU A 54 3.46 -4.27 6.38
C LEU A 54 2.98 -3.33 7.49
N ILE A 55 2.33 -2.23 7.12
CA ILE A 55 1.74 -1.27 8.05
C ILE A 55 0.67 -1.96 8.91
N TRP A 56 -0.25 -2.70 8.27
CA TRP A 56 -1.25 -3.50 8.97
C TRP A 56 -0.62 -4.49 9.96
N LYS A 57 0.39 -5.26 9.54
CA LYS A 57 1.06 -6.24 10.42
C LYS A 57 1.64 -5.54 11.65
N ASN A 58 2.26 -4.37 11.49
CA ASN A 58 2.83 -3.63 12.61
C ASN A 58 1.76 -3.09 13.57
N ALA A 59 0.64 -2.60 13.06
CA ALA A 59 -0.50 -2.15 13.88
C ALA A 59 -1.20 -3.32 14.61
N HIS A 60 -1.33 -4.49 13.97
CA HIS A 60 -2.15 -5.60 14.46
C HIS A 60 -1.36 -6.77 15.06
N LYS A 61 -0.32 -6.50 15.87
CA LYS A 61 0.47 -7.51 16.59
C LYS A 61 1.05 -8.59 15.66
N LYS A 62 1.58 -8.17 14.51
CA LYS A 62 2.16 -9.02 13.46
C LYS A 62 1.17 -10.01 12.82
N ARG A 63 -0.14 -9.77 12.96
CA ARG A 63 -1.16 -10.58 12.27
C ARG A 63 -1.35 -10.12 10.84
N GLU A 64 -1.52 -11.07 9.95
CA GLU A 64 -1.83 -10.79 8.55
C GLU A 64 -3.25 -10.24 8.42
N PHE A 65 -3.47 -9.44 7.37
CA PHE A 65 -4.80 -8.95 7.06
C PHE A 65 -5.66 -10.11 6.55
N PRO A 66 -6.74 -10.49 7.25
CA PRO A 66 -7.50 -11.69 6.91
C PRO A 66 -8.43 -11.50 5.70
N TYR A 67 -8.68 -10.26 5.28
CA TYR A 67 -9.69 -9.90 4.29
C TYR A 67 -9.12 -9.34 2.99
N THR A 68 -7.87 -9.71 2.63
CA THR A 68 -7.22 -9.25 1.39
C THR A 68 -8.10 -9.46 0.16
N HIS A 69 -8.70 -10.64 0.02
CA HIS A 69 -9.61 -10.97 -1.08
C HIS A 69 -10.86 -10.08 -1.13
N VAL A 70 -11.41 -9.71 0.03
CA VAL A 70 -12.58 -8.83 0.10
C VAL A 70 -12.20 -7.41 -0.29
N TRP A 71 -11.08 -6.93 0.25
CA TRP A 71 -10.56 -5.61 -0.07
C TRP A 71 -10.25 -5.47 -1.56
N GLU A 72 -9.61 -6.47 -2.17
CA GLU A 72 -9.28 -6.47 -3.60
C GLU A 72 -10.53 -6.38 -4.50
N MET A 73 -11.67 -6.92 -4.07
CA MET A 73 -12.94 -6.79 -4.80
C MET A 73 -13.57 -5.40 -4.69
N VAL A 74 -13.26 -4.63 -3.64
CA VAL A 74 -13.94 -3.34 -3.36
C VAL A 74 -13.05 -2.12 -3.53
N LYS A 75 -11.72 -2.28 -3.60
CA LYS A 75 -10.76 -1.16 -3.64
C LYS A 75 -10.97 -0.22 -4.83
N ASP A 76 -11.43 -0.74 -5.97
CA ASP A 76 -11.61 0.01 -7.21
C ASP A 76 -13.01 0.65 -7.30
N GLU A 77 -13.88 0.38 -6.33
CA GLU A 77 -15.22 0.98 -6.28
C GLU A 77 -15.13 2.47 -5.92
N PRO A 78 -15.94 3.36 -6.53
CA PRO A 78 -15.84 4.81 -6.32
C PRO A 78 -15.98 5.29 -4.86
N LYS A 79 -16.62 4.47 -4.02
CA LYS A 79 -16.76 4.72 -2.58
C LYS A 79 -15.45 4.53 -1.80
N TRP A 80 -14.56 3.68 -2.31
CA TRP A 80 -13.34 3.22 -1.66
C TRP A 80 -12.08 3.82 -2.26
N ALA A 81 -12.16 4.20 -3.53
CA ALA A 81 -11.13 4.97 -4.21
C ALA A 81 -10.93 6.33 -3.54
N ILE A 82 -9.68 6.79 -3.52
CA ILE A 82 -9.28 8.11 -3.02
C ILE A 82 -10.11 9.19 -3.74
N GLN A 83 -10.86 10.00 -2.99
CA GLN A 83 -11.29 11.31 -3.50
C GLN A 83 -10.05 12.19 -3.60
N VAL A 84 -9.31 12.05 -4.70
CA VAL A 84 -8.21 12.92 -5.07
C VAL A 84 -8.80 14.30 -5.32
N GLY A 85 -8.90 15.13 -4.27
CA GLY A 85 -9.47 16.47 -4.35
C GLY A 85 -9.99 17.07 -3.04
N ALA A 86 -10.15 16.30 -1.95
CA ALA A 86 -10.69 16.82 -0.68
C ALA A 86 -9.62 17.09 0.41
N GLN A 87 -8.34 17.14 0.03
CA GLN A 87 -7.29 17.56 0.94
C GLN A 87 -7.34 19.11 0.97
N ASN A 88 -7.72 19.70 2.11
CA ASN A 88 -7.82 21.15 2.40
C ASN A 88 -9.21 21.82 2.38
N ALA A 89 -10.26 21.17 2.86
CA ALA A 89 -11.49 21.86 3.26
C ALA A 89 -11.87 21.62 4.73
N SER A 90 -10.94 21.90 5.64
CA SER A 90 -11.27 22.21 7.03
C SER A 90 -12.06 23.54 7.09
N LYS A 91 -13.37 23.51 6.82
CA LYS A 91 -14.32 24.51 7.33
C LYS A 91 -15.62 23.84 7.74
N LYS A 92 -15.79 23.78 9.06
CA LYS A 92 -17.02 23.45 9.80
C LYS A 92 -18.26 24.07 9.13
N THR A 93 -19.28 23.26 8.88
CA THR A 93 -20.66 23.75 8.82
C THR A 93 -21.48 22.96 9.84
N LYS A 94 -22.00 23.66 10.85
CA LYS A 94 -22.91 23.15 11.87
C LYS A 94 -24.23 22.73 11.22
N THR A 95 -24.71 21.52 11.49
CA THR A 95 -26.14 21.23 11.60
C THR A 95 -26.38 20.29 12.79
N SER A 96 -27.31 20.70 13.64
CA SER A 96 -27.79 20.04 14.86
C SER A 96 -28.64 18.82 14.51
N GLU A 97 -28.43 17.69 15.20
CA GLU A 97 -29.38 17.07 16.15
C GLU A 97 -29.10 15.55 16.32
N SER A 98 -28.79 15.20 17.58
CA SER A 98 -28.85 13.92 18.30
C SER A 98 -28.46 12.58 17.63
N GLY A 99 -27.42 11.95 18.18
CA GLY A 99 -27.08 10.55 17.94
C GLY A 99 -25.69 10.19 18.46
N ALA A 100 -25.56 10.11 19.79
CA ALA A 100 -24.32 9.74 20.44
C ALA A 100 -23.93 8.29 20.15
N PHE A 101 -22.75 8.06 19.57
CA PHE A 101 -21.89 6.93 19.91
C PHE A 101 -20.43 7.39 19.91
N THR A 102 -19.91 7.49 21.13
CA THR A 102 -18.51 7.33 21.58
C THR A 102 -17.38 7.78 20.65
N SER A 103 -16.69 8.82 21.11
CA SER A 103 -15.33 9.24 20.76
C SER A 103 -14.46 8.09 20.26
N LEU A 104 -14.00 8.22 19.01
CA LEU A 104 -12.78 7.57 18.55
C LEU A 104 -11.63 8.19 19.35
N SER A 105 -11.11 7.41 20.29
CA SER A 105 -10.02 7.80 21.18
C SER A 105 -8.82 8.24 20.35
N ASN A 106 -8.25 9.39 20.69
CA ASN A 106 -6.98 9.90 20.18
C ASN A 106 -5.93 8.80 20.21
N HIS A 107 -5.31 8.52 19.07
CA HIS A 107 -4.11 7.68 19.00
C HIS A 107 -3.00 8.46 18.29
N ASP A 108 -2.49 9.50 18.94
CA ASP A 108 -1.27 10.25 18.55
C ASP A 108 0.00 9.37 18.56
N ILE A 109 -0.14 8.05 18.75
CA ILE A 109 0.94 7.05 18.79
C ILE A 109 1.04 6.30 17.44
N GLU A 110 0.04 6.38 16.55
CA GLU A 110 0.01 5.64 15.26
C GLU A 110 0.64 6.39 14.07
N GLU A 111 0.70 7.73 14.09
CA GLU A 111 1.29 8.51 13.00
C GLU A 111 2.82 8.31 12.93
N ASN A 112 3.48 8.20 14.09
CA ASN A 112 4.92 7.99 14.17
C ASN A 112 5.35 6.57 13.71
N THR A 113 4.52 5.55 13.95
CA THR A 113 4.82 4.18 13.48
C THR A 113 4.56 4.03 12.00
N PHE A 114 3.50 4.67 11.48
CA PHE A 114 3.21 4.71 10.05
C PHE A 114 4.34 5.39 9.26
N GLU A 115 4.75 6.59 9.68
CA GLU A 115 5.81 7.35 9.01
C GLU A 115 7.16 6.62 9.10
N ALA A 116 7.46 5.96 10.22
CA ALA A 116 8.66 5.13 10.34
C ALA A 116 8.66 3.96 9.35
N VAL A 117 7.51 3.29 9.17
CA VAL A 117 7.37 2.19 8.21
C VAL A 117 7.49 2.71 6.78
N LEU A 118 6.85 3.83 6.44
CA LEU A 118 7.01 4.46 5.12
C LEU A 118 8.47 4.81 4.83
N ASN A 119 9.18 5.37 5.80
CA ASN A 119 10.58 5.72 5.64
C ASN A 119 11.48 4.50 5.47
N GLU A 120 11.20 3.40 6.17
CA GLU A 120 11.91 2.14 5.96
C GLU A 120 11.66 1.56 4.56
N ILE A 121 10.41 1.61 4.06
CA ILE A 121 10.10 1.13 2.71
C ILE A 121 10.76 2.05 1.66
N LYS A 122 10.72 3.38 1.85
CA LYS A 122 11.43 4.35 0.98
C LYS A 122 12.94 4.07 0.94
N LYS A 123 13.54 3.77 2.09
CA LYS A 123 14.95 3.41 2.20
C LYS A 123 15.25 2.13 1.44
N LYS A 124 14.46 1.08 1.66
CA LYS A 124 14.61 -0.20 0.95
C LYS A 124 14.44 -0.06 -0.57
N ALA A 125 13.46 0.71 -1.03
CA ALA A 125 13.26 0.98 -2.46
C ALA A 125 14.47 1.68 -3.09
N LYS A 126 15.08 2.63 -2.38
CA LYS A 126 16.33 3.28 -2.80
C LYS A 126 17.51 2.30 -2.84
N GLU A 127 17.65 1.44 -1.83
CA GLU A 127 18.69 0.40 -1.78
C GLU A 127 18.53 -0.62 -2.91
N ASP A 128 17.31 -1.05 -3.22
CA ASP A 128 17.04 -1.99 -4.32
C ASP A 128 17.32 -1.36 -5.69
N THR A 129 16.97 -0.07 -5.86
CA THR A 129 17.33 0.70 -7.06
C THR A 129 18.86 0.80 -7.20
N LEU A 130 19.56 1.14 -6.12
CA LEU A 130 21.02 1.22 -6.09
C LEU A 130 21.67 -0.14 -6.42
N ARG A 131 21.11 -1.24 -5.90
CA ARG A 131 21.57 -2.60 -6.20
C ARG A 131 21.42 -2.92 -7.68
N ALA A 132 20.25 -2.66 -8.26
CA ALA A 132 20.00 -2.91 -9.69
C ALA A 132 20.95 -2.10 -10.58
N ASP A 133 21.21 -0.83 -10.22
CA ASP A 133 22.17 0.00 -10.93
C ASP A 133 23.58 -0.56 -10.88
N TYR A 134 24.00 -1.03 -9.71
CA TYR A 134 25.32 -1.65 -9.53
C TYR A 134 25.44 -2.96 -10.31
N GLU A 135 24.39 -3.77 -10.35
CA GLU A 135 24.34 -4.99 -11.17
C GLU A 135 24.49 -4.68 -12.66
N ILE A 136 23.89 -3.59 -13.15
CA ILE A 136 24.06 -3.15 -14.54
C ILE A 136 25.50 -2.68 -14.77
N LEU A 137 26.05 -1.83 -13.89
CA LEU A 137 27.41 -1.31 -14.02
C LEU A 137 28.49 -2.39 -14.02
N MET A 138 28.29 -3.45 -13.24
CA MET A 138 29.27 -4.53 -13.03
C MET A 138 29.02 -5.76 -13.91
N LYS A 139 28.05 -5.71 -14.83
CA LYS A 139 27.72 -6.84 -15.70
C LYS A 139 28.90 -7.20 -16.60
N ASP A 140 29.22 -8.49 -16.68
CA ASP A 140 30.24 -8.99 -17.60
C ASP A 140 29.81 -8.74 -19.07
N ILE A 141 30.65 -8.01 -19.79
CA ILE A 141 30.46 -7.64 -21.19
C ILE A 141 31.04 -8.67 -22.17
N SER A 142 31.81 -9.65 -21.69
CA SER A 142 32.50 -10.65 -22.52
C SER A 142 31.57 -11.52 -23.37
N THR A 143 30.31 -11.66 -22.94
CA THR A 143 29.27 -12.46 -23.61
C THR A 143 28.22 -11.62 -24.33
N MET A 144 28.34 -10.29 -24.33
CA MET A 144 27.38 -9.39 -24.96
C MET A 144 27.65 -9.25 -26.46
N SER A 145 26.59 -9.24 -27.27
CA SER A 145 26.68 -8.83 -28.68
C SER A 145 26.95 -7.33 -28.81
N ASP A 146 27.40 -6.88 -29.99
CA ASP A 146 27.67 -5.45 -30.24
C ASP A 146 26.47 -4.54 -29.94
N GLN A 147 25.25 -4.99 -30.28
CA GLN A 147 24.02 -4.25 -29.98
C GLN A 147 23.77 -4.17 -28.47
N GLN A 148 23.96 -5.27 -27.74
CA GLN A 148 23.80 -5.30 -26.29
C GLN A 148 24.87 -4.44 -25.59
N LEU A 149 26.09 -4.41 -26.12
CA LEU A 149 27.17 -3.60 -25.59
C LEU A 149 26.88 -2.10 -25.73
N ILE A 150 26.31 -1.67 -26.87
CA ILE A 150 25.85 -0.28 -27.05
C ILE A 150 24.79 0.09 -26.00
N ILE A 151 23.80 -0.79 -25.80
CA ILE A 151 22.75 -0.57 -24.80
C ILE A 151 23.34 -0.52 -23.39
N HIS A 152 24.22 -1.47 -23.04
CA HIS A 152 24.87 -1.50 -21.74
C HIS A 152 25.66 -0.22 -21.47
N ASN A 153 26.48 0.24 -22.43
CA ASN A 153 27.24 1.48 -22.30
C ASN A 153 26.33 2.70 -22.12
N HIS A 154 25.21 2.76 -22.85
CA HIS A 154 24.23 3.82 -22.70
C HIS A 154 23.59 3.81 -21.31
N MET A 155 23.17 2.64 -20.82
CA MET A 155 22.63 2.47 -19.47
C MET A 155 23.64 2.86 -18.40
N CYS A 156 24.89 2.42 -18.52
CA CYS A 156 25.98 2.79 -17.62
C CYS A 156 26.23 4.30 -17.60
N SER A 157 26.15 4.99 -18.75
CA SER A 157 26.24 6.45 -18.79
C SER A 157 25.10 7.12 -18.03
N ILE A 158 23.87 6.67 -18.23
CA ILE A 158 22.69 7.20 -17.51
C ILE A 158 22.86 7.01 -16.00
N ILE A 159 23.26 5.82 -15.58
CA ILE A 159 23.46 5.47 -14.17
C ILE A 159 24.57 6.34 -13.55
N LYS A 160 25.71 6.47 -14.21
CA LYS A 160 26.83 7.31 -13.76
C LYS A 160 26.42 8.77 -13.57
N THR A 161 25.68 9.33 -14.53
CA THR A 161 25.14 10.70 -14.41
C THR A 161 24.17 10.83 -13.24
N ARG A 162 23.25 9.87 -13.05
CA ARG A 162 22.29 9.88 -11.93
C ARG A 162 22.96 9.85 -10.56
N HIS A 163 24.09 9.16 -10.44
CA HIS A 163 24.85 9.04 -9.19
C HIS A 163 25.99 10.07 -9.05
N GLY A 164 26.19 10.95 -10.02
CA GLY A 164 27.26 11.96 -10.00
C GLY A 164 28.67 11.37 -10.10
N ILE A 165 28.80 10.17 -10.65
CA ILE A 165 30.08 9.49 -10.90
C ILE A 165 30.57 9.96 -12.28
N LEU A 166 31.21 11.13 -12.34
CA LEU A 166 31.87 11.65 -13.55
C LEU A 166 33.34 11.26 -13.58
#